data_AF-A0A7J3BGT1-F1
#
_entry.id   AF-A0A7J3BGT1-F1
#
_cell.length_a   1.000
_cell.length_b   1.000
_cell.length_c   1.000
_cell.angle_alpha   90.00
_cell.angle_beta   90.00
_cell.angle_gamma   90.00
#
_symmetry.space_group_name_H-M   'P 1'
#
loop_
_entity.id
_entity.type
_entity.pdbx_description
1 polymer ?
#
loop_
_entity_poly.entity_id
_entity_poly.type
_entity_poly.pdbx_seq_one_letter_code
_entity_poly.pdbx_strand_id
1 'polypeptide(L)'
;MSLGDVTVFIDQSKCIGCGICIPYCPRNAIKLSPETRKAYIVTSECVECGTCVRVVLCPRDAIVGVVEGYTREVRGHFSDPIAQHPSTGIPGRGTEEMKTNDVTGRFRRGEVGFALDIGRPLVGVTFAEVGRFIKVLNEVGVEWEKANPILYLLKDLKEGKFPDELMNEKIHSAVLEFKVPIGKVKDVIEKLKYLAETTDTVFSVGVISRVEPDFTIPVVNILKELGLEVSPWAKTNVGLGRPLIE
;
A
#
# COMPACT_ATOMS: atom_id res chain seq x y z
N MET A 1 -28.01 19.97 14.94
CA MET A 1 -26.56 19.72 15.12
C MET A 1 -26.14 18.89 13.92
N SER A 2 -25.32 19.42 13.03
CA SER A 2 -24.82 18.67 11.88
C SER A 2 -23.92 17.55 12.39
N LEU A 3 -24.37 16.31 12.24
CA LEU A 3 -23.58 15.10 12.49
C LEU A 3 -22.47 15.08 11.44
N GLY A 4 -21.33 15.69 11.77
CA GLY A 4 -20.10 15.58 11.00
C GLY A 4 -19.45 14.22 11.28
N ASP A 5 -19.17 13.49 10.21
CA ASP A 5 -18.21 12.40 10.06
C ASP A 5 -18.03 11.46 11.27
N VAL A 6 -18.83 10.39 11.34
CA VAL A 6 -18.65 9.36 12.39
C VAL A 6 -17.36 8.56 12.14
N THR A 7 -16.52 8.50 13.18
CA THR A 7 -15.13 8.00 13.19
C THR A 7 -14.99 6.76 14.10
N VAL A 8 -13.93 5.96 14.02
CA VAL A 8 -13.60 4.99 15.09
C VAL A 8 -13.33 5.75 16.40
N PHE A 9 -14.08 5.48 17.46
CA PHE A 9 -13.97 6.22 18.74
C PHE A 9 -14.03 5.31 19.98
N ILE A 10 -13.63 5.88 21.12
CA ILE A 10 -13.75 5.23 22.44
C ILE A 10 -14.90 5.88 23.20
N ASP A 11 -15.92 5.09 23.54
CA ASP A 11 -17.03 5.50 24.40
C ASP A 11 -16.50 5.74 25.83
N GLN A 12 -16.43 7.03 26.20
CA GLN A 12 -15.91 7.46 27.48
C GLN A 12 -16.80 7.04 28.66
N SER A 13 -18.09 6.75 28.44
CA SER A 13 -18.98 6.28 29.51
C SER A 13 -18.67 4.83 29.92
N LYS A 14 -18.20 4.01 28.97
CA LYS A 14 -17.87 2.59 29.17
C LYS A 14 -16.40 2.36 29.49
N CYS A 15 -15.51 3.21 28.98
CA CYS A 15 -14.07 3.03 29.14
C CYS A 15 -13.64 3.11 30.60
N ILE A 16 -12.95 2.06 31.07
CA ILE A 16 -12.36 1.96 32.42
C ILE A 16 -10.85 2.24 32.44
N GLY A 17 -10.24 2.63 31.32
CA GLY A 17 -8.84 3.04 31.29
C GLY A 17 -7.81 1.91 31.44
N CYS A 18 -8.17 0.67 31.11
CA CYS A 18 -7.27 -0.50 31.25
C CYS A 18 -6.10 -0.50 30.25
N GLY A 19 -6.20 0.23 29.14
CA GLY A 19 -5.12 0.35 28.14
C GLY A 19 -4.88 -0.86 27.24
N ILE A 20 -5.67 -1.93 27.34
CA ILE A 20 -5.48 -3.17 26.56
C ILE A 20 -5.48 -2.95 25.04
N CYS A 21 -6.17 -1.92 24.56
CA CYS A 21 -6.27 -1.56 23.15
C CYS A 21 -5.01 -0.90 22.57
N ILE A 22 -4.15 -0.30 23.40
CA ILE A 22 -2.98 0.48 22.98
C ILE A 22 -2.00 -0.38 22.14
N PRO A 23 -1.52 -1.55 22.62
CA PRO A 23 -0.56 -2.34 21.86
C PRO A 23 -1.11 -2.92 20.55
N TYR A 24 -2.43 -2.95 20.37
CA TYR A 24 -3.07 -3.43 19.14
C TYR A 24 -3.20 -2.35 18.06
N CYS A 25 -2.95 -1.09 18.38
CA CYS A 25 -3.00 -0.02 17.40
C CYS A 25 -1.68 0.09 16.65
N PRO A 26 -1.57 -0.36 15.39
CA PRO A 26 -0.31 -0.29 14.64
C PRO A 26 0.16 1.15 14.40
N ARG A 27 -0.75 2.11 14.36
CA ARG A 27 -0.41 3.54 14.22
C ARG A 27 -0.10 4.24 15.52
N ASN A 28 -0.15 3.53 16.65
CA ASN A 28 0.00 4.13 17.96
C ASN A 28 -0.98 5.32 18.18
N ALA A 29 -2.16 5.25 17.55
CA ALA A 29 -3.19 6.29 17.59
C ALA A 29 -4.05 6.24 18.86
N ILE A 30 -4.02 5.14 19.62
CA ILE A 30 -4.77 5.01 20.87
C ILE A 30 -3.87 5.41 22.04
N LYS A 31 -4.34 6.34 22.88
CA LYS A 31 -3.62 6.89 24.05
C LYS A 31 -4.51 6.86 25.29
N LEU A 32 -3.91 7.04 26.47
CA LEU A 32 -4.65 7.30 27.70
C LEU A 32 -4.59 8.79 28.02
N SER A 33 -5.73 9.36 28.40
CA SER A 33 -5.76 10.72 28.97
C SER A 33 -5.01 10.72 30.30
N PRO A 34 -4.10 11.67 30.54
CA PRO A 34 -3.42 11.80 31.83
C PRO A 34 -4.38 12.18 32.97
N GLU A 35 -5.51 12.82 32.65
CA GLU A 35 -6.49 13.32 33.61
C GLU A 35 -7.52 12.24 33.98
N THR A 36 -8.18 11.67 32.97
CA THR A 36 -9.29 10.72 33.20
C THR A 36 -8.84 9.27 33.25
N ARG A 37 -7.59 9.01 32.81
CA ARG A 37 -7.04 7.68 32.55
C ARG A 37 -7.82 6.86 31.51
N LYS A 38 -8.81 7.43 30.83
CA LYS A 38 -9.58 6.76 29.79
C LYS A 38 -8.86 6.81 28.45
N ALA A 39 -9.11 5.80 27.63
CA ALA A 39 -8.52 5.72 26.30
C ALA A 39 -9.20 6.70 25.34
N TYR A 40 -8.43 7.26 24.41
CA TYR A 40 -8.94 8.07 23.30
C TYR A 40 -8.13 7.78 22.03
N ILE A 41 -8.71 8.13 20.87
CA ILE A 41 -8.08 7.96 19.56
C ILE A 41 -7.62 9.34 19.05
N VAL A 42 -6.34 9.44 18.70
CA VAL A 42 -5.78 10.54 17.94
C VAL A 42 -6.19 10.37 16.49
N THR A 43 -7.25 11.07 16.09
CA THR A 43 -7.92 10.87 14.79
C THR A 43 -7.04 11.21 13.58
N SER A 44 -6.03 12.07 13.76
CA SER A 44 -5.04 12.37 12.71
C SER A 44 -4.07 11.22 12.43
N GLU A 45 -3.85 10.32 13.40
CA GLU A 45 -2.96 9.15 13.24
C GLU A 45 -3.73 7.86 12.95
N CYS A 46 -5.03 7.82 13.26
CA CYS A 46 -5.89 6.70 12.89
C CYS A 46 -5.98 6.60 11.36
N VAL A 47 -5.81 5.38 10.84
CA VAL A 47 -5.95 5.07 9.41
C VAL A 47 -7.09 4.08 9.15
N GLU A 48 -8.01 3.97 10.11
CA GLU A 48 -9.26 3.22 9.94
C GLU A 48 -9.02 1.73 9.61
N CYS A 49 -7.88 1.16 10.05
CA CYS A 49 -7.52 -0.24 9.81
C CYS A 49 -8.45 -1.27 10.48
N GLY A 50 -9.28 -0.83 11.44
CA GLY A 50 -10.27 -1.65 12.15
C GLY A 50 -9.71 -2.70 13.12
N THR A 51 -8.39 -2.84 13.27
CA THR A 51 -7.77 -3.83 14.17
C THR A 51 -8.26 -3.70 15.62
N CYS A 52 -8.38 -2.48 16.14
CA CYS A 52 -8.86 -2.26 17.50
C CYS A 52 -10.32 -2.67 17.69
N VAL A 53 -11.15 -2.58 16.66
CA VAL A 53 -12.57 -2.96 16.72
C VAL A 53 -12.72 -4.48 16.63
N ARG A 54 -11.95 -5.13 15.73
CA ARG A 54 -12.10 -6.56 15.44
C ARG A 54 -11.36 -7.49 16.39
N VAL A 55 -10.19 -7.07 16.88
CA VAL A 55 -9.25 -7.97 17.57
C VAL A 55 -9.23 -7.72 19.07
N VAL A 56 -9.41 -6.47 19.51
CA VAL A 56 -9.31 -6.15 20.93
C VAL A 56 -10.58 -6.59 21.66
N LEU A 57 -10.42 -7.52 22.59
CA LEU A 57 -11.46 -7.90 23.55
C LEU A 57 -11.57 -6.81 24.63
N CYS A 58 -12.27 -5.72 24.33
CA CYS A 58 -12.51 -4.66 25.30
C CYS A 58 -13.44 -5.20 26.41
N PRO A 59 -13.03 -5.20 27.69
CA PRO A 59 -13.85 -5.76 28.77
C PRO A 59 -15.16 -4.99 29.05
N ARG A 60 -15.37 -3.87 28.35
CA ARG A 60 -16.52 -2.97 28.52
C ARG A 60 -17.19 -2.60 27.20
N ASP A 61 -16.78 -3.21 26.08
CA ASP A 61 -17.30 -2.89 24.74
C ASP A 61 -17.30 -1.38 24.45
N ALA A 62 -16.19 -0.72 24.80
CA ALA A 62 -16.03 0.73 24.71
C ALA A 62 -15.46 1.19 23.36
N ILE A 63 -15.07 0.29 22.46
CA ILE A 63 -14.51 0.63 21.15
C ILE A 63 -15.63 0.56 20.12
N VAL A 64 -15.93 1.66 19.44
CA VAL A 64 -17.00 1.75 18.45
C VAL A 64 -16.38 1.99 17.08
N GLY A 65 -16.71 1.14 16.10
CA GLY A 65 -16.23 1.22 14.73
C GLY A 65 -17.33 1.64 13.78
N VAL A 66 -17.37 2.92 13.44
CA VAL A 66 -18.19 3.46 12.35
C VAL A 66 -17.25 4.32 11.50
N VAL A 67 -17.28 4.11 10.18
CA VAL A 67 -16.44 4.85 9.23
C VAL A 67 -17.40 5.55 8.27
N GLU A 68 -17.45 6.86 8.36
CA GLU A 68 -18.19 7.72 7.46
C GLU A 68 -17.29 8.84 6.94
N GLY A 69 -17.52 9.23 5.69
CA GLY A 69 -16.79 10.31 5.05
C GLY A 69 -15.74 9.77 4.09
N TYR A 70 -15.71 10.36 2.89
CA TYR A 70 -14.91 9.89 1.78
C TYR A 70 -13.43 9.68 2.13
N THR A 71 -12.78 10.65 2.79
CA THR A 71 -11.36 10.54 3.14
C THR A 71 -11.08 9.42 4.13
N ARG A 72 -11.99 9.21 5.10
CA ARG A 72 -11.91 8.13 6.10
C ARG A 72 -12.11 6.76 5.47
N GLU A 73 -13.08 6.64 4.57
CA GLU A 73 -13.31 5.41 3.79
C GLU A 73 -12.08 5.05 2.98
N VAL A 74 -11.49 6.04 2.28
CA VAL A 74 -10.23 5.86 1.54
C VAL A 74 -9.11 5.37 2.46
N ARG A 75 -8.93 5.94 3.67
CA ARG A 75 -7.93 5.42 4.63
C ARG A 75 -8.14 3.95 4.96
N GLY A 76 -9.40 3.59 5.22
CA GLY A 76 -9.83 2.22 5.49
C GLY A 76 -9.48 1.26 4.35
N HIS A 77 -9.79 1.62 3.09
CA HIS A 77 -9.52 0.76 1.93
C HIS A 77 -8.03 0.40 1.75
N PHE A 78 -7.11 1.28 2.12
CA PHE A 78 -5.67 1.00 2.02
C PHE A 78 -5.08 0.39 3.30
N SER A 79 -5.78 0.47 4.43
CA SER A 79 -5.24 0.09 5.74
C SER A 79 -5.87 -1.15 6.33
N ASP A 80 -7.15 -1.40 6.05
CA ASP A 80 -7.85 -2.59 6.51
C ASP A 80 -7.53 -3.79 5.59
N PRO A 81 -6.90 -4.86 6.08
CA PRO A 81 -6.57 -6.03 5.26
C PRO A 81 -7.80 -6.79 4.73
N ILE A 82 -9.00 -6.58 5.29
CA ILE A 82 -10.23 -7.24 4.82
C ILE A 82 -11.12 -6.32 3.98
N ALA A 83 -10.80 -5.03 3.87
CA ALA A 83 -11.56 -4.13 3.02
C ALA A 83 -11.36 -4.50 1.54
N GLN A 84 -12.47 -4.55 0.81
CA GLN A 84 -12.45 -4.63 -0.65
C GLN A 84 -12.36 -3.21 -1.21
N HIS A 85 -11.56 -3.04 -2.26
CA HIS A 85 -11.52 -1.76 -2.96
C HIS A 85 -12.74 -1.64 -3.88
N PRO A 86 -13.53 -0.56 -3.84
CA PRO A 86 -14.74 -0.43 -4.66
C PRO A 86 -14.48 -0.54 -6.17
N SER A 87 -13.28 -0.16 -6.62
CA SER A 87 -12.91 -0.21 -8.04
C SER A 87 -12.47 -1.58 -8.54
N THR A 88 -11.99 -2.49 -7.67
CA THR A 88 -11.48 -3.81 -8.08
C THR A 88 -12.35 -4.96 -7.61
N GLY A 89 -13.15 -4.77 -6.56
CA GLY A 89 -13.96 -5.82 -5.93
C GLY A 89 -13.15 -6.91 -5.23
N ILE A 90 -11.81 -6.77 -5.18
CA ILE A 90 -10.88 -7.75 -4.62
C ILE A 90 -10.28 -7.18 -3.33
N PRO A 91 -10.12 -7.98 -2.26
CA PRO A 91 -9.42 -7.56 -1.07
C PRO A 91 -7.91 -7.38 -1.35
N GLY A 92 -7.33 -6.28 -0.88
CA GLY A 92 -5.91 -5.99 -1.04
C GLY A 92 -5.61 -4.66 -1.72
N ARG A 93 -4.32 -4.38 -1.93
CA ARG A 93 -3.81 -3.09 -2.43
C ARG A 93 -3.18 -3.14 -3.83
N GLY A 94 -3.14 -4.30 -4.45
CA GLY A 94 -2.54 -4.54 -5.76
C GLY A 94 -3.40 -5.50 -6.59
N THR A 95 -2.92 -5.89 -7.77
CA THR A 95 -3.67 -6.74 -8.70
C THR A 95 -3.25 -8.21 -8.61
N GLU A 96 -4.13 -9.13 -9.04
CA GLU A 96 -3.85 -10.57 -9.00
C GLU A 96 -2.78 -10.98 -10.03
N GLU A 97 -2.94 -10.53 -11.28
CA GLU A 97 -2.06 -10.87 -12.41
C GLU A 97 -0.63 -10.33 -12.29
N MET A 98 -0.37 -9.41 -11.34
CA MET A 98 0.98 -8.96 -11.02
C MET A 98 1.88 -10.11 -10.53
N LYS A 99 1.31 -11.11 -9.84
CA LYS A 99 2.08 -12.22 -9.23
C LYS A 99 2.07 -13.49 -10.07
N THR A 100 1.08 -13.65 -10.93
CA THR A 100 0.85 -14.88 -11.69
C THR A 100 1.24 -14.71 -13.14
N ASN A 101 0.79 -13.65 -13.82
CA ASN A 101 0.93 -13.49 -15.28
C ASN A 101 0.34 -14.67 -16.09
N ASP A 102 -0.56 -15.46 -15.48
CA ASP A 102 -0.99 -16.77 -15.99
C ASP A 102 -2.09 -16.67 -17.04
N VAL A 103 -2.90 -15.62 -16.97
CA VAL A 103 -4.08 -15.46 -17.83
C VAL A 103 -3.79 -14.46 -18.93
N THR A 104 -3.28 -13.28 -18.57
CA THR A 104 -3.21 -12.15 -19.51
C THR A 104 -1.90 -12.06 -20.28
N GLY A 105 -0.81 -12.64 -19.78
CA GLY A 105 0.52 -12.40 -20.35
C GLY A 105 0.96 -10.93 -20.26
N ARG A 106 0.60 -10.25 -19.17
CA ARG A 106 0.89 -8.84 -18.88
C ARG A 106 2.37 -8.47 -19.00
N PHE A 107 3.26 -9.35 -18.52
CA PHE A 107 4.71 -9.21 -18.63
C PHE A 107 5.23 -10.13 -19.73
N ARG A 108 5.64 -9.55 -20.85
CA ARG A 108 6.20 -10.28 -22.00
C ARG A 108 7.70 -10.48 -21.84
N ARG A 109 8.31 -11.33 -22.67
CA ARG A 109 9.77 -11.42 -22.74
C ARG A 109 10.36 -10.06 -23.11
N GLY A 110 11.44 -9.66 -22.44
CA GLY A 110 12.04 -8.34 -22.59
C GLY A 110 11.33 -7.22 -21.83
N GLU A 111 10.23 -7.50 -21.12
CA GLU A 111 9.60 -6.59 -20.18
C GLU A 111 9.88 -7.03 -18.73
N VAL A 112 10.01 -6.06 -17.83
CA VAL A 112 10.20 -6.28 -16.41
C VAL A 112 9.09 -5.53 -15.66
N GLY A 113 8.37 -6.26 -14.81
CA GLY A 113 7.38 -5.70 -13.90
C GLY A 113 8.00 -5.27 -12.59
N PHE A 114 7.39 -4.28 -11.96
CA PHE A 114 7.73 -3.80 -10.63
C PHE A 114 6.47 -3.67 -9.78
N ALA A 115 6.57 -4.10 -8.53
CA ALA A 115 5.56 -3.90 -7.50
C ALA A 115 6.22 -3.23 -6.29
N LEU A 116 5.86 -1.99 -6.00
CA LEU A 116 6.40 -1.23 -4.88
C LEU A 116 5.34 -1.16 -3.77
N ASP A 117 5.56 -1.85 -2.66
CA ASP A 117 4.70 -1.72 -1.47
C ASP A 117 5.28 -0.60 -0.60
N ILE A 118 4.61 0.56 -0.64
CA ILE A 118 5.06 1.81 -0.01
C ILE A 118 4.26 2.02 1.27
N GLY A 119 4.95 2.22 2.39
CA GLY A 119 4.35 2.30 3.72
C GLY A 119 4.33 0.95 4.44
N ARG A 120 4.22 1.01 5.77
CA ARG A 120 4.07 -0.16 6.67
C ARG A 120 3.21 0.20 7.87
N PRO A 121 2.59 -0.76 8.58
CA PRO A 121 1.65 -0.46 9.66
C PRO A 121 2.11 0.53 10.73
N LEU A 122 3.40 0.57 11.08
CA LEU A 122 3.96 1.49 12.08
C LEU A 122 4.33 2.88 11.52
N VAL A 123 4.79 2.94 10.27
CA VAL A 123 5.32 4.16 9.64
C VAL A 123 4.23 4.86 8.82
N GLY A 124 3.47 4.08 8.06
CA GLY A 124 2.46 4.53 7.13
C GLY A 124 3.04 5.27 5.94
N VAL A 125 2.17 5.87 5.13
CA VAL A 125 2.53 6.79 4.05
C VAL A 125 1.39 7.78 3.83
N THR A 126 1.68 8.95 3.27
CA THR A 126 0.67 9.93 2.83
C THR A 126 0.41 9.80 1.33
N PHE A 127 -0.76 10.24 0.86
CA PHE A 127 -1.02 10.30 -0.59
C PHE A 127 -0.07 11.25 -1.31
N ALA A 128 0.37 12.34 -0.66
CA ALA A 128 1.40 13.21 -1.20
C ALA A 128 2.70 12.45 -1.51
N GLU A 129 3.15 11.58 -0.59
CA GLU A 129 4.37 10.81 -0.81
C GLU A 129 4.19 9.71 -1.85
N VAL A 130 3.04 9.02 -1.87
CA VAL A 130 2.71 8.09 -2.97
C VAL A 130 2.73 8.82 -4.33
N GLY A 131 2.19 10.04 -4.37
CA GLY A 131 2.22 10.91 -5.54
C GLY A 131 3.63 11.27 -6.00
N ARG A 132 4.53 11.55 -5.04
CA ARG A 132 5.95 11.80 -5.32
C ARG A 132 6.61 10.60 -5.99
N PHE A 133 6.35 9.37 -5.51
CA PHE A 133 6.86 8.15 -6.14
C PHE A 133 6.37 8.04 -7.59
N ILE A 134 5.08 8.25 -7.84
CA ILE A 134 4.50 8.20 -9.19
C ILE A 134 5.18 9.22 -10.11
N LYS A 135 5.29 10.48 -9.67
CA LYS A 135 5.91 11.55 -10.43
C LYS A 135 7.36 11.25 -10.81
N VAL A 136 8.16 10.77 -9.85
CA VAL A 136 9.57 10.43 -10.06
C VAL A 136 9.71 9.25 -11.04
N LEU A 137 8.85 8.24 -10.94
CA LEU A 137 8.87 7.07 -11.84
C LEU A 137 8.38 7.42 -13.25
N ASN A 138 7.48 8.40 -13.40
CA ASN A 138 7.04 8.88 -14.71
C ASN A 138 8.20 9.48 -15.53
N GLU A 139 9.23 10.02 -14.90
CA GLU A 139 10.43 10.54 -15.59
C GLU A 139 11.17 9.43 -16.36
N VAL A 140 11.06 8.17 -15.91
CA VAL A 140 11.62 7.00 -16.62
C VAL A 140 10.73 6.59 -17.79
N GLY A 141 9.46 6.99 -17.80
CA GLY A 141 8.45 6.56 -18.77
C GLY A 141 8.01 5.12 -18.51
N VAL A 142 7.60 4.83 -17.27
CA VAL A 142 7.01 3.55 -16.87
C VAL A 142 5.61 3.35 -17.44
N GLU A 143 5.21 2.11 -17.67
CA GLU A 143 3.84 1.76 -18.04
C GLU A 143 3.08 1.25 -16.81
N TRP A 144 2.15 2.07 -16.31
CA TRP A 144 1.36 1.77 -15.12
C TRP A 144 0.30 0.68 -15.35
N GLU A 145 0.08 -0.16 -14.34
CA GLU A 145 -1.02 -1.12 -14.32
C GLU A 145 -2.36 -0.40 -14.15
N LYS A 146 -3.17 -0.38 -15.22
CA LYS A 146 -4.42 0.37 -15.27
C LYS A 146 -5.46 -0.10 -14.25
N ALA A 147 -5.44 -1.37 -13.87
CA ALA A 147 -6.36 -1.93 -12.88
C ALA A 147 -5.90 -1.68 -11.43
N ASN A 148 -4.78 -0.98 -11.21
CA ASN A 148 -4.29 -0.73 -9.86
C ASN A 148 -5.23 0.23 -9.09
N PRO A 149 -5.74 -0.16 -7.90
CA PRO A 149 -6.71 0.61 -7.13
C PRO A 149 -6.26 2.04 -6.81
N ILE A 150 -4.98 2.26 -6.50
CA ILE A 150 -4.47 3.58 -6.09
C ILE A 150 -4.52 4.59 -7.24
N LEU A 151 -4.38 4.13 -8.49
CA LEU A 151 -4.35 5.01 -9.65
C LEU A 151 -5.73 5.58 -9.99
N TYR A 152 -6.82 4.88 -9.63
CA TYR A 152 -8.18 5.39 -9.81
C TYR A 152 -8.48 6.61 -8.95
N LEU A 153 -7.70 6.84 -7.88
CA LEU A 153 -7.85 8.02 -7.04
C LEU A 153 -7.09 9.23 -7.57
N LEU A 154 -6.22 9.07 -8.58
CA LEU A 154 -5.42 10.18 -9.10
C LEU A 154 -6.29 11.16 -9.88
N LYS A 155 -6.08 12.45 -9.62
CA LYS A 155 -6.58 13.56 -10.45
C LYS A 155 -5.70 13.76 -11.69
N ASP A 156 -4.39 13.52 -11.56
CA ASP A 156 -3.41 13.62 -12.64
C ASP A 156 -2.32 12.55 -12.47
N LEU A 157 -2.31 11.57 -13.37
CA LEU A 157 -1.32 10.49 -13.36
C LEU A 157 0.09 11.00 -13.68
N LYS A 158 0.24 11.99 -14.57
CA LYS A 158 1.55 12.49 -15.01
C LYS A 158 2.26 13.21 -13.88
N GLU A 159 1.53 14.02 -13.13
CA GLU A 159 2.06 14.75 -11.98
C GLU A 159 2.02 13.94 -10.67
N GLY A 160 1.43 12.74 -10.68
CA GLY A 160 1.20 11.96 -9.46
C GLY A 160 0.28 12.68 -8.47
N LYS A 161 -0.67 13.48 -8.95
CA LYS A 161 -1.50 14.33 -8.10
C LYS A 161 -2.82 13.63 -7.71
N PHE A 162 -3.05 13.50 -6.41
CA PHE A 162 -4.32 13.09 -5.83
C PHE A 162 -5.26 14.31 -5.58
N PRO A 163 -6.56 14.10 -5.34
CA PRO A 163 -7.47 15.12 -4.82
C PRO A 163 -6.87 15.85 -3.62
N ASP A 164 -7.05 17.17 -3.55
CA ASP A 164 -6.37 18.01 -2.56
C ASP A 164 -6.76 17.61 -1.11
N GLU A 165 -7.99 17.11 -0.90
CA GLU A 165 -8.50 16.59 0.37
C GLU A 165 -7.86 15.26 0.81
N LEU A 166 -7.23 14.50 -0.10
CA LEU A 166 -6.53 13.25 0.20
C LEU A 166 -5.04 13.46 0.46
N MET A 167 -4.43 14.55 -0.03
CA MET A 167 -2.98 14.72 -0.05
C MET A 167 -2.30 14.50 1.31
N ASN A 168 -2.94 14.97 2.40
CA ASN A 168 -2.42 14.85 3.77
C ASN A 168 -2.96 13.64 4.54
N GLU A 169 -3.85 12.86 3.93
CA GLU A 169 -4.41 11.67 4.54
C GLU A 169 -3.34 10.57 4.62
N LYS A 170 -3.36 9.81 5.72
CA LYS A 170 -2.39 8.75 6.02
C LYS A 170 -3.01 7.38 5.82
N ILE A 171 -2.24 6.46 5.26
CA ILE A 171 -2.61 5.04 5.07
C ILE A 171 -1.52 4.12 5.63
N HIS A 172 -1.81 2.82 5.78
CA HIS A 172 -0.77 1.85 6.13
C HIS A 172 0.21 1.61 4.99
N SER A 173 -0.29 1.22 3.82
CA SER A 173 0.52 1.08 2.64
C SER A 173 -0.31 1.15 1.36
N ALA A 174 0.36 1.39 0.24
CA ALA A 174 -0.20 1.28 -1.10
C ALA A 174 0.80 0.54 -1.99
N VAL A 175 0.30 -0.28 -2.93
CA VAL A 175 1.14 -0.98 -3.89
C VAL A 175 1.09 -0.25 -5.22
N LEU A 176 2.24 0.22 -5.71
CA LEU A 176 2.41 0.76 -7.05
C LEU A 176 2.86 -0.36 -7.99
N GLU A 177 2.17 -0.50 -9.11
CA GLU A 177 2.38 -1.59 -10.07
C GLU A 177 2.61 -1.03 -11.46
N PHE A 178 3.74 -1.37 -12.08
CA PHE A 178 4.10 -0.90 -13.42
C PHE A 178 5.05 -1.89 -14.10
N LYS A 179 5.31 -1.66 -15.39
CA LYS A 179 6.34 -2.36 -16.15
C LYS A 179 7.20 -1.41 -16.98
N VAL A 180 8.37 -1.90 -17.37
CA VAL A 180 9.29 -1.23 -18.29
C VAL A 180 9.94 -2.25 -19.23
N PRO A 181 10.43 -1.83 -20.40
CA PRO A 181 11.40 -2.61 -21.15
C PRO A 181 12.64 -2.90 -20.30
N ILE A 182 13.24 -4.08 -20.46
CA ILE A 182 14.40 -4.51 -19.66
C ILE A 182 15.56 -3.51 -19.69
N GLY A 183 15.75 -2.80 -20.80
CA GLY A 183 16.78 -1.77 -20.94
C GLY A 183 16.63 -0.57 -20.00
N LYS A 184 15.43 -0.34 -19.44
CA LYS A 184 15.15 0.75 -18.49
C LYS A 184 15.22 0.33 -17.02
N VAL A 185 15.54 -0.94 -16.72
CA VAL A 185 15.61 -1.44 -15.32
C VAL A 185 16.59 -0.61 -14.49
N LYS A 186 17.76 -0.27 -15.06
CA LYS A 186 18.75 0.55 -14.37
C LYS A 186 18.21 1.91 -13.97
N ASP A 187 17.53 2.60 -14.89
CA ASP A 187 16.93 3.92 -14.64
C ASP A 187 15.89 3.85 -13.52
N VAL A 188 15.05 2.79 -13.50
CA VAL A 188 14.09 2.55 -12.41
C VAL A 188 14.83 2.37 -11.08
N ILE A 189 15.86 1.52 -11.02
CA ILE A 189 16.62 1.27 -9.80
C ILE A 189 17.31 2.54 -9.29
N GLU A 190 17.86 3.38 -10.17
CA GLU A 190 18.45 4.67 -9.78
C GLU A 190 17.43 5.61 -9.14
N LYS A 191 16.22 5.71 -9.73
CA LYS A 191 15.11 6.46 -9.11
C LYS A 191 14.66 5.87 -7.79
N LEU A 192 14.62 4.54 -7.66
CA LEU A 192 14.28 3.89 -6.39
C LEU A 192 15.33 4.11 -5.30
N LYS A 193 16.63 4.11 -5.64
CA LYS A 193 17.70 4.46 -4.69
C LYS A 193 17.55 5.90 -4.20
N TYR A 194 17.30 6.84 -5.12
CA TYR A 194 16.98 8.23 -4.76
C TYR A 194 15.75 8.33 -3.83
N LEU A 195 14.67 7.62 -4.14
CA LEU A 195 13.46 7.61 -3.30
C LEU A 195 13.75 7.01 -1.93
N ALA A 196 14.54 5.95 -1.83
CA ALA A 196 14.96 5.33 -0.56
C ALA A 196 15.76 6.28 0.34
N GLU A 197 16.59 7.15 -0.25
CA GLU A 197 17.38 8.13 0.50
C GLU A 197 16.58 9.37 0.93
N THR A 198 15.45 9.65 0.27
CA THR A 198 14.72 10.92 0.42
C THR A 198 13.32 10.80 1.00
N THR A 199 12.81 9.58 1.17
CA THR A 199 11.48 9.33 1.73
C THR A 199 11.50 9.30 3.25
N ASP A 200 10.40 9.74 3.87
CA ASP A 200 10.15 9.62 5.31
C ASP A 200 9.41 8.31 5.67
N THR A 201 9.08 7.50 4.67
CA THR A 201 8.47 6.19 4.84
C THR A 201 9.46 5.05 4.57
N VAL A 202 8.96 3.83 4.43
CA VAL A 202 9.71 2.66 3.99
C VAL A 202 8.95 2.02 2.85
N PHE A 203 9.66 1.35 1.95
CA PHE A 203 9.02 0.57 0.90
C PHE A 203 9.81 -0.70 0.60
N SER A 204 9.14 -1.66 -0.03
CA SER A 204 9.75 -2.88 -0.55
C SER A 204 9.53 -2.98 -2.05
N VAL A 205 10.49 -3.60 -2.74
CA VAL A 205 10.52 -3.71 -4.20
C VAL A 205 10.37 -5.16 -4.60
N GLY A 206 9.27 -5.49 -5.25
CA GLY A 206 9.10 -6.71 -6.02
C GLY A 206 9.50 -6.48 -7.47
N VAL A 207 10.31 -7.39 -8.03
CA VAL A 207 10.70 -7.38 -9.44
C VAL A 207 10.17 -8.64 -10.10
N ILE A 208 9.49 -8.48 -11.22
CA ILE A 208 8.77 -9.53 -11.95
C ILE A 208 9.43 -9.69 -13.31
N SER A 209 9.84 -10.91 -13.64
CA SER A 209 10.44 -11.26 -14.92
C SER A 209 9.99 -12.64 -15.34
N ARG A 210 9.89 -12.86 -16.65
CA ARG A 210 9.80 -14.21 -17.18
C ARG A 210 11.15 -14.90 -17.05
N VAL A 211 11.10 -16.22 -16.85
CA VAL A 211 12.27 -17.10 -16.94
C VAL A 211 12.48 -17.45 -18.42
N GLU A 212 13.72 -17.38 -18.88
CA GLU A 212 14.09 -17.73 -20.25
C GLU A 212 14.11 -19.26 -20.46
N PRO A 213 14.01 -19.75 -21.71
CA PRO A 213 14.01 -21.20 -21.99
C PRO A 213 15.28 -21.92 -21.50
N ASP A 214 16.38 -21.20 -21.33
CA ASP A 214 17.64 -21.68 -20.78
C ASP A 214 17.72 -21.58 -19.24
N PHE A 215 16.58 -21.31 -18.59
CA PHE A 215 16.43 -21.09 -17.15
C PHE A 215 17.14 -19.84 -16.59
N THR A 216 17.63 -18.96 -17.46
CA THR A 216 18.17 -17.68 -17.00
C THR A 216 17.04 -16.71 -16.62
N ILE A 217 17.36 -15.78 -15.71
CA ILE A 217 16.47 -14.69 -15.30
C ILE A 217 17.21 -13.39 -15.57
N PRO A 218 17.06 -12.78 -16.76
CA PRO A 218 17.90 -11.68 -17.22
C PRO A 218 17.98 -10.50 -16.24
N VAL A 219 16.86 -10.16 -15.59
CA VAL A 219 16.82 -9.06 -14.63
C VAL A 219 17.71 -9.29 -13.41
N VAL A 220 17.93 -10.55 -12.99
CA VAL A 220 18.77 -10.86 -11.81
C VAL A 220 20.21 -10.45 -12.04
N ASN A 221 20.73 -10.63 -13.26
CA ASN A 221 22.09 -10.21 -13.61
C ASN A 221 22.22 -8.68 -13.52
N ILE A 222 21.26 -7.95 -14.09
CA ILE A 222 21.21 -6.48 -14.03
C ILE A 222 21.18 -6.01 -12.57
N LEU A 223 20.33 -6.61 -11.73
CA LEU A 223 20.23 -6.22 -10.32
C LEU A 223 21.54 -6.47 -9.54
N LYS A 224 22.20 -7.61 -9.79
CA LYS A 224 23.49 -7.93 -9.17
C LYS A 224 24.60 -6.96 -9.60
N GLU A 225 24.65 -6.59 -10.88
CA GLU A 225 25.57 -5.58 -11.42
C GLU A 225 25.37 -4.21 -10.77
N LEU A 226 24.13 -3.88 -10.38
CA LEU A 226 23.78 -2.66 -9.64
C LEU A 226 24.03 -2.75 -8.12
N GLY A 227 24.65 -3.85 -7.67
CA GLY A 227 24.99 -4.10 -6.27
C GLY A 227 23.80 -4.48 -5.39
N LEU A 228 22.69 -4.95 -5.98
CA LEU A 228 21.52 -5.38 -5.22
C LEU A 228 21.53 -6.89 -4.98
N GLU A 229 21.26 -7.28 -3.74
CA GLU A 229 21.01 -8.67 -3.39
C GLU A 229 19.59 -9.06 -3.80
N VAL A 230 19.45 -10.18 -4.51
CA VAL A 230 18.16 -10.73 -4.92
C VAL A 230 17.83 -11.90 -4.01
N SER A 231 16.65 -11.86 -3.38
CA SER A 231 16.20 -12.95 -2.51
C SER A 231 16.11 -14.28 -3.27
N PRO A 232 16.60 -15.40 -2.71
CA PRO A 232 16.41 -16.72 -3.31
C PRO A 232 14.96 -17.21 -3.22
N TRP A 233 14.13 -16.57 -2.40
CA TRP A 233 12.75 -16.98 -2.13
C TRP A 233 11.76 -16.21 -3.02
N ALA A 234 11.80 -16.49 -4.33
CA ALA A 234 10.88 -15.92 -5.29
C ALA A 234 9.57 -16.72 -5.37
N LYS A 235 8.45 -16.01 -5.50
CA LYS A 235 7.19 -16.64 -5.95
C LYS A 235 7.35 -16.97 -7.43
N THR A 236 7.38 -18.26 -7.74
CA THR A 236 7.53 -18.73 -9.11
C THR A 236 6.20 -19.22 -9.62
N ASN A 237 5.70 -18.59 -10.69
CA ASN A 237 4.62 -19.18 -11.45
C ASN A 237 5.18 -20.20 -12.43
N VAL A 238 4.64 -21.42 -12.39
CA VAL A 238 5.00 -22.52 -13.29
C VAL A 238 4.32 -22.45 -14.66
N GLY A 239 3.42 -21.48 -14.89
CA GLY A 239 2.83 -21.21 -16.20
C GLY A 239 1.73 -22.18 -16.61
N LEU A 240 0.98 -22.72 -15.66
CA LEU A 240 -0.13 -23.64 -15.95
C LEU A 240 -1.35 -22.94 -16.57
N GLY A 241 -1.46 -21.61 -16.42
CA GLY A 241 -2.61 -20.84 -16.87
C GLY A 241 -2.76 -20.65 -18.37
N ARG A 242 -1.68 -20.91 -19.16
CA ARG A 242 -1.61 -20.69 -20.61
C ARG A 242 -2.04 -19.26 -20.99
N PRO A 243 -1.16 -18.27 -20.84
CA PRO A 243 -1.52 -16.88 -21.03
C PRO A 243 -2.02 -16.60 -22.45
N LEU A 244 -2.95 -15.65 -22.58
CA LEU A 244 -3.55 -15.21 -23.85
C LEU A 244 -2.52 -14.66 -24.84
N ILE A 245 -1.39 -14.17 -24.35
CA ILE A 245 -0.31 -13.55 -25.12
C ILE A 245 1.03 -14.00 -24.52
N GLU A 246 2.05 -14.16 -25.37
CA GLU A 246 3.42 -14.52 -24.98
C GLU A 246 4.34 -13.30 -24.81
#